data_AF-A0A9X8VBT7-F1
#
_entry.id   AF-A0A9X8VBT7-F1
#
_cell.length_a   1.000
_cell.length_b   1.000
_cell.length_c   1.000
_cell.angle_alpha   90.00
_cell.angle_beta   90.00
_cell.angle_gamma   90.00
#
_symmetry.space_group_name_H-M   'P 1'
#
loop_
_entity.id
_entity.type
_entity.pdbx_description
1 polymer ?
#
loop_
_entity_poly.entity_id
_entity_poly.type
_entity_poly.pdbx_seq_one_letter_code
_entity_poly.pdbx_strand_id
1 'polypeptide(L)'
;SKAGVIRESAHAGAHLINDIRSLQEPGALAAAAESGLPVCLMHMQGQPRTMQQAPHYDDLIADVQAFFEHHIRRCNEAGITN
;
A
#
# COMPACT_ATOMS: atom_id res chain seq x y z
N SER A 1 -1.43 6.00 3.51
CA SER A 1 -1.50 7.44 3.20
C SER A 1 -2.96 7.83 3.12
N LYS A 2 -3.31 9.01 3.63
CA LYS A 2 -4.71 9.46 3.60
C LYS A 2 -5.11 9.76 2.16
N ALA A 3 -6.32 9.36 1.76
CA ALA A 3 -6.82 9.56 0.40
C ALA A 3 -6.70 11.01 -0.09
N GLY A 4 -7.01 11.99 0.77
CA GLY A 4 -6.85 13.41 0.44
C GLY A 4 -5.40 13.79 0.11
N VAL A 5 -4.42 13.29 0.88
CA VAL A 5 -3.00 13.59 0.62
C VAL A 5 -2.55 12.98 -0.71
N ILE A 6 -3.02 11.78 -1.05
CA ILE A 6 -2.72 11.14 -2.35
C ILE A 6 -3.20 12.04 -3.50
N ARG A 7 -4.47 12.48 -3.45
CA ARG A 7 -5.06 13.33 -4.50
C ARG A 7 -4.32 14.64 -4.66
N GLU A 8 -4.14 15.37 -3.57
CA GLU A 8 -3.46 16.68 -3.62
C GLU A 8 -1.99 16.53 -4.06
N SER A 9 -1.30 15.46 -3.66
CA SER A 9 0.08 15.22 -4.09
C SER A 9 0.16 14.91 -5.59
N ALA A 10 -0.78 14.15 -6.12
CA ALA A 10 -0.88 13.91 -7.56
C ALA A 10 -1.13 15.22 -8.32
N HIS A 11 -2.06 16.06 -7.85
CA HIS A 11 -2.31 17.39 -8.44
C HIS A 11 -1.09 18.32 -8.36
N ALA A 12 -0.28 18.19 -7.31
CA ALA A 12 0.94 18.96 -7.13
C ALA A 12 2.15 18.43 -7.92
N GLY A 13 2.01 17.33 -8.68
CA GLY A 13 3.08 16.78 -9.53
C GLY A 13 3.94 15.71 -8.86
N ALA A 14 3.43 15.00 -7.85
CA ALA A 14 4.09 13.79 -7.37
C ALA A 14 4.11 12.71 -8.46
N HIS A 15 5.15 11.88 -8.46
CA HIS A 15 5.37 10.84 -9.48
C HIS A 15 5.20 9.41 -8.96
N LEU A 16 5.05 9.22 -7.64
CA LEU A 16 4.94 7.91 -7.03
C LEU A 16 4.24 8.02 -5.67
N ILE A 17 3.35 7.07 -5.39
CA ILE A 17 2.74 6.89 -4.08
C ILE A 17 3.54 5.84 -3.32
N ASN A 18 4.26 6.26 -2.28
CA ASN A 18 4.95 5.37 -1.36
C ASN A 18 4.16 5.27 -0.05
N ASP A 19 3.36 4.21 0.12
CA ASP A 19 2.49 4.06 1.28
C ASP A 19 2.87 2.85 2.13
N ILE A 20 3.41 3.11 3.32
CA ILE A 20 3.77 2.10 4.32
C ILE A 20 2.59 1.22 4.78
N ARG A 21 1.34 1.65 4.51
CA ARG A 21 0.12 0.89 4.80
C ARG A 21 -0.46 0.21 3.56
N SER A 22 0.26 0.18 2.44
CA SER A 22 -0.18 -0.51 1.21
C SER A 22 -1.62 -0.19 0.79
N LEU A 23 -1.98 1.10 0.85
CA LEU A 23 -3.29 1.63 0.49
C LEU A 23 -4.47 1.06 1.31
N GLN A 24 -4.24 0.56 2.53
CA GLN A 24 -5.27 -0.04 3.38
C GLN A 24 -6.17 0.99 4.07
N GLU A 25 -5.75 2.25 4.18
CA GLU A 25 -6.59 3.32 4.75
C GLU A 25 -7.86 3.55 3.89
N PRO A 26 -9.00 3.91 4.51
CA PRO A 26 -10.23 4.19 3.79
C PRO A 26 -10.04 5.17 2.63
N GLY A 27 -10.46 4.76 1.44
CA GLY A 27 -10.38 5.56 0.20
C GLY A 27 -8.99 5.67 -0.43
N ALA A 28 -7.92 5.14 0.19
CA ALA A 28 -6.56 5.27 -0.35
C ALA A 28 -6.39 4.51 -1.67
N LEU A 29 -6.97 3.31 -1.80
CA LEU A 29 -6.93 2.52 -3.03
C LEU A 29 -7.61 3.23 -4.20
N ALA A 30 -8.81 3.78 -3.96
CA ALA A 30 -9.53 4.54 -4.99
C ALA A 30 -8.75 5.80 -5.40
N ALA A 31 -8.21 6.55 -4.44
CA ALA A 31 -7.39 7.73 -4.73
C ALA A 31 -6.12 7.37 -5.52
N ALA A 32 -5.48 6.25 -5.23
CA ALA A 32 -4.32 5.78 -5.98
C ALA A 32 -4.69 5.40 -7.42
N ALA A 33 -5.79 4.65 -7.62
CA ALA A 33 -6.31 4.31 -8.94
C ALA A 33 -6.65 5.57 -9.76
N GLU A 34 -7.37 6.53 -9.16
CA GLU A 34 -7.70 7.82 -9.76
C GLU A 34 -6.45 8.61 -10.18
N SER A 35 -5.36 8.54 -9.41
CA SER A 35 -4.14 9.31 -9.68
C SER A 35 -3.35 8.83 -10.90
N GLY A 36 -3.49 7.55 -11.28
CA GLY A 36 -2.66 6.92 -12.32
C GLY A 36 -1.16 6.84 -11.98
N LEU A 37 -0.76 7.18 -10.75
CA LEU A 37 0.64 7.14 -10.33
C LEU A 37 1.09 5.71 -9.98
N PRO A 38 2.36 5.38 -10.25
CA PRO A 38 2.99 4.19 -9.69
C PRO A 38 2.83 4.11 -8.17
N VAL A 39 2.62 2.89 -7.67
CA VAL A 39 2.43 2.61 -6.24
C VAL A 39 3.55 1.68 -5.75
N CYS A 40 4.20 2.06 -4.65
CA CYS A 40 5.05 1.17 -3.88
C CYS A 40 4.23 0.52 -2.75
N LEU A 41 4.09 -0.80 -2.80
CA LEU A 41 3.49 -1.60 -1.73
C LEU A 41 4.57 -2.00 -0.73
N MET A 42 4.25 -1.92 0.56
CA MET A 42 5.17 -2.24 1.65
C MET A 42 4.53 -3.22 2.63
N HIS A 43 5.21 -4.34 2.88
CA HIS A 43 4.84 -5.28 3.91
C HIS A 43 5.17 -4.73 5.31
N MET A 44 4.24 -4.93 6.24
CA MET A 44 4.39 -4.57 7.65
C MET A 44 3.49 -5.49 8.49
N GLN A 45 4.05 -6.10 9.54
CA GLN A 45 3.27 -6.83 10.54
C GLN A 45 2.74 -5.86 11.60
N GLY A 46 1.42 -5.84 11.80
CA GLY A 46 0.77 -4.94 12.76
C GLY A 46 0.59 -3.51 12.23
N GLN A 47 0.83 -2.52 13.07
CA GLN A 47 0.66 -1.09 12.76
C GLN A 47 1.97 -0.35 12.99
N PRO A 48 2.23 0.82 12.36
CA PRO A 48 3.55 1.48 12.45
C PRO A 48 4.00 1.77 13.90
N ARG A 49 3.06 1.97 14.81
CA ARG A 49 3.34 2.23 16.24
C ARG A 49 3.64 0.96 17.04
N THR A 50 3.24 -0.21 16.55
CA THR A 50 3.32 -1.49 17.27
C THR A 50 4.11 -2.56 16.52
N MET A 51 4.50 -2.34 15.26
CA MET A 51 5.16 -3.34 14.40
C MET A 51 6.50 -3.86 14.93
N GLN A 52 7.11 -3.15 15.88
CA GLN A 52 8.36 -3.54 16.54
C GLN A 52 8.12 -4.22 17.91
N GLN A 53 6.87 -4.31 18.36
CA GLN A 53 6.53 -4.97 19.62
C GLN A 53 6.41 -6.47 19.37
N ALA A 54 7.53 -7.17 19.56
CA ALA A 54 7.64 -8.62 19.41
C ALA A 54 7.06 -9.17 18.08
N PRO A 55 7.54 -8.69 16.91
CA PRO A 55 7.15 -9.29 15.63
C PRO A 55 7.62 -10.75 15.58
N HIS A 56 6.77 -11.61 15.04
CA HIS A 56 7.03 -13.04 14.94
C HIS A 56 6.50 -13.57 13.62
N TYR A 57 7.32 -14.36 12.93
CA TYR A 57 6.96 -15.05 11.70
C TYR A 57 7.34 -16.53 11.88
N ASP A 58 6.42 -17.42 11.51
CA ASP A 58 6.76 -18.84 11.39
C ASP A 58 7.61 -19.07 10.13
N ASP A 59 7.24 -18.40 9.03
CA ASP A 59 8.03 -18.30 7.80
C ASP A 59 7.89 -16.88 7.22
N LEU A 60 8.93 -16.07 7.44
CA LEU A 60 8.97 -14.68 6.97
C LEU A 60 8.80 -14.56 5.45
N ILE A 61 9.38 -15.48 4.68
CA ILE A 61 9.36 -15.39 3.22
C ILE A 61 7.98 -15.73 2.71
N ALA A 62 7.36 -16.80 3.22
CA ALA A 62 6.00 -17.18 2.86
C ALA A 62 4.99 -16.08 3.19
N ASP A 63 5.11 -15.45 4.38
CA ASP A 63 4.21 -14.38 4.80
C ASP A 63 4.34 -13.13 3.91
N VAL A 64 5.59 -12.73 3.60
CA VAL A 64 5.86 -11.60 2.71
C VAL A 64 5.37 -11.87 1.29
N GLN A 65 5.53 -13.09 0.77
CA GLN A 65 5.01 -13.48 -0.54
C GLN A 65 3.48 -13.42 -0.59
N ALA A 66 2.81 -14.05 0.38
CA ALA A 66 1.35 -14.04 0.47
C ALA A 66 0.78 -12.62 0.57
N PHE A 67 1.45 -11.75 1.34
CA PHE A 67 1.12 -10.32 1.41
C PHE A 67 1.17 -9.65 0.03
N PHE A 68 2.29 -9.79 -0.70
CA PHE A 68 2.44 -9.12 -1.98
C PHE A 68 1.49 -9.68 -3.04
N GLU A 69 1.28 -11.00 -3.09
CA GLU A 69 0.29 -11.62 -3.99
C GLU A 69 -1.12 -11.08 -3.75
N HIS A 70 -1.53 -10.97 -2.48
CA HIS A 70 -2.83 -10.43 -2.12
C HIS A 70 -2.96 -8.95 -2.52
N HIS A 71 -1.96 -8.13 -2.20
CA HIS A 71 -2.03 -6.69 -2.44
C HIS A 71 -1.87 -6.30 -3.91
N ILE A 72 -1.06 -7.04 -4.68
CA ILE A 72 -0.99 -6.87 -6.14
C ILE A 72 -2.36 -7.17 -6.76
N ARG A 73 -3.00 -8.29 -6.37
CA ARG A 73 -4.35 -8.63 -6.85
C ARG A 73 -5.37 -7.56 -6.52
N ARG A 74 -5.38 -7.06 -5.29
CA ARG A 74 -6.25 -5.95 -4.84
C ARG A 74 -6.03 -4.68 -5.66
N CYS A 75 -4.79 -4.37 -6.04
CA CYS A 75 -4.47 -3.22 -6.89
C CYS A 75 -4.98 -3.42 -8.32
N ASN A 76 -4.75 -4.60 -8.90
CA ASN A 76 -5.21 -4.96 -10.23
C ASN A 76 -6.75 -4.91 -10.33
N GLU A 77 -7.46 -5.44 -9.35
CA GLU A 77 -8.93 -5.39 -9.27
C GLU A 77 -9.47 -3.95 -9.18
N ALA A 78 -8.68 -3.02 -8.65
CA ALA A 78 -9.01 -1.60 -8.59
C ALA A 78 -8.55 -0.81 -9.83
N GLY A 79 -7.96 -1.47 -10.84
CA GLY A 79 -7.49 -0.83 -12.08
C GLY A 79 -6.07 -0.28 -12.03
N ILE A 80 -5.31 -0.54 -10.96
CA ILE A 80 -3.88 -0.21 -10.88
C ILE A 80 -3.12 -1.41 -11.45
N THR A 81 -2.70 -1.31 -12.71
CA THR A 81 -2.02 -2.41 -13.43
C THR A 81 -0.51 -2.40 -13.21
N ASN A 82 0.09 -3.60 -13.23
CA ASN A 82 1.54 -3.82 -13.16
C ASN A 82 2.18 -3.99 -14.55
#